data_AF-A0AAJ2RCI1-F1
#
_entry.id   AF-A0AAJ2RCI1-F1
#
_cell.length_a   1.000
_cell.length_b   1.000
_cell.length_c   1.000
_cell.angle_alpha   90.00
_cell.angle_beta   90.00
_cell.angle_gamma   90.00
#
_symmetry.space_group_name_H-M   'P 1'
#
loop_
_entity.id
_entity.type
_entity.pdbx_description
1 polymer ?
#
loop_
_entity_poly.entity_id
_entity_poly.type
_entity_poly.pdbx_seq_one_letter_code
_entity_poly.pdbx_strand_id
1 'polypeptide(L)'
;MQNLQNPANDNDPIMISVCMIVKDEAQHLENSLRALAQYFDDIVVVDTGSTDRSKQIAGRFTNKIYDFPWISDFSAARNYSLQFAKYDWVLVVDADEELDKIDIALLLEQISSYSTNVGTVEIISITNDESASEKDFIKERVSRLFDKSHYEFFGIIHEQICKKTTDEIPDGRFDAPLSFIHSGYTKDIIESKDKINRNIVLLQRAIDKSKDDPYLHYQLGKSYYLGKNYALAEKSFEASLHLQKERYHDYNEVLIECYGYCLINTAQYKKALDILKYEDYCPSTDFMFLKALILMNNADFQSAIDTFQLCTRMEAGRKKGVNTYKANYNIAVILECFGMMPQALEYYQKCGDYKLALEGINRVR
;
A
#
# COMPACT_ATOMS: atom_id res chain seq x y z
N MET A 1 24.84 2.03 -41.94
CA MET A 1 24.13 3.29 -42.19
C MET A 1 22.67 2.97 -42.48
N GLN A 2 21.85 2.96 -41.44
CA GLN A 2 20.40 3.16 -41.51
C GLN A 2 20.08 3.98 -40.27
N ASN A 3 19.77 5.26 -40.50
CA ASN A 3 19.38 6.21 -39.48
C ASN A 3 18.04 5.76 -38.88
N LEU A 4 18.06 5.39 -37.60
CA LEU A 4 16.87 5.48 -36.76
C LEU A 4 16.72 6.97 -36.44
N GLN A 5 15.86 7.65 -37.22
CA GLN A 5 15.38 8.98 -36.86
C GLN A 5 14.49 8.82 -35.62
N ASN A 6 14.94 9.42 -34.53
CA ASN A 6 14.21 9.60 -33.28
C ASN A 6 13.15 10.70 -33.52
N PRO A 7 11.83 10.44 -33.49
CA PRO A 7 10.83 11.48 -33.70
C PRO A 7 10.20 11.85 -32.35
N ALA A 8 10.97 12.49 -31.49
CA ALA A 8 10.45 13.32 -30.40
C ALA A 8 11.51 14.40 -30.13
N ASN A 9 11.13 15.66 -30.30
CA ASN A 9 11.98 16.78 -29.95
C ASN A 9 12.25 16.74 -28.43
N ASP A 10 13.50 16.96 -28.05
CA ASP A 10 14.03 17.02 -26.67
C ASP A 10 13.49 18.22 -25.85
N ASN A 11 12.34 18.80 -26.21
CA ASN A 11 11.85 20.08 -25.68
C ASN A 11 10.33 20.27 -25.68
N ASP A 12 9.52 19.24 -25.97
CA ASP A 12 8.08 19.38 -25.71
C ASP A 12 7.84 19.29 -24.19
N PRO A 13 7.27 20.34 -23.57
CA PRO A 13 7.05 20.37 -22.14
C PRO A 13 6.11 19.23 -21.73
N ILE A 14 6.45 18.53 -20.66
CA ILE A 14 5.56 17.54 -20.05
C ILE A 14 4.37 18.31 -19.49
N MET A 15 3.21 18.18 -20.15
CA MET A 15 1.98 18.90 -19.81
C MET A 15 1.27 18.25 -18.60
N ILE A 16 2.00 18.04 -17.52
CA ILE A 16 1.53 17.43 -16.27
C ILE A 16 1.92 18.33 -15.10
N SER A 17 0.94 18.74 -14.30
CA SER A 17 1.16 19.52 -13.08
C SER A 17 1.32 18.59 -11.89
N VAL A 18 2.42 18.71 -11.16
CA VAL A 18 2.61 18.00 -9.89
C VAL A 18 1.88 18.74 -8.79
N CYS A 19 1.04 18.05 -8.03
CA CYS A 19 0.27 18.63 -6.92
C CYS A 19 0.60 17.92 -5.61
N MET A 20 0.97 18.68 -4.59
CA MET A 20 1.38 18.16 -3.28
C MET A 20 0.61 18.86 -2.16
N ILE A 21 0.24 18.11 -1.12
CA ILE A 21 -0.14 18.67 0.18
C ILE A 21 1.00 18.39 1.17
N VAL A 22 1.32 19.37 2.01
CA VAL A 22 2.50 19.32 2.89
C VAL A 22 2.12 19.73 4.30
N LYS A 23 2.68 19.04 5.30
CA LYS A 23 2.67 19.49 6.70
C LYS A 23 3.88 18.95 7.46
N ASP A 24 4.77 19.84 7.89
CA ASP A 24 5.92 19.51 8.74
C ASP A 24 6.84 18.42 8.14
N GLU A 25 7.13 18.50 6.84
CA GLU A 25 7.92 17.51 6.07
C GLU A 25 9.31 18.03 5.65
N ALA A 26 9.90 18.97 6.40
CA ALA A 26 11.19 19.56 6.03
C ALA A 26 12.35 18.54 5.92
N GLN A 27 12.18 17.35 6.52
CA GLN A 27 13.16 16.26 6.45
C GLN A 27 13.19 15.56 5.08
N HIS A 28 12.03 15.39 4.43
CA HIS A 28 11.89 14.59 3.21
C HIS A 28 11.60 15.44 1.96
N LEU A 29 10.91 16.57 2.15
CA LEU A 29 10.38 17.40 1.07
C LEU A 29 11.45 17.88 0.08
N GLU A 30 12.67 18.18 0.55
CA GLU A 30 13.73 18.67 -0.35
C GLU A 30 14.15 17.61 -1.38
N ASN A 31 14.22 16.33 -0.99
CA ASN A 31 14.59 15.25 -1.91
C ASN A 31 13.45 14.97 -2.89
N SER A 32 12.20 14.91 -2.39
CA SER A 32 11.01 14.76 -3.21
C SER A 32 10.94 15.84 -4.31
N LEU A 33 11.00 17.12 -3.92
CA LEU A 33 10.92 18.24 -4.86
C LEU A 33 12.10 18.28 -5.84
N ARG A 34 13.32 17.94 -5.39
CA ARG A 34 14.49 17.88 -6.28
C ARG A 34 14.36 16.79 -7.33
N ALA A 35 13.80 15.63 -6.97
CA ALA A 35 13.54 14.55 -7.93
C ALA A 35 12.47 14.96 -8.95
N LEU A 36 11.38 15.58 -8.51
CA LEU A 36 10.28 16.02 -9.36
C LEU A 36 10.67 17.17 -10.31
N ALA A 37 11.41 18.16 -9.82
CA ALA A 37 11.81 19.34 -10.59
C ALA A 37 12.77 19.04 -11.77
N GLN A 38 13.30 17.82 -11.86
CA GLN A 38 14.08 17.38 -13.02
C GLN A 38 13.20 17.11 -14.26
N TYR A 39 11.91 16.83 -14.05
CA TYR A 39 11.00 16.39 -15.11
C TYR A 39 9.78 17.30 -15.28
N PHE A 40 9.28 17.91 -14.19
CA PHE A 40 8.04 18.68 -14.23
C PHE A 40 8.31 20.18 -14.07
N ASP A 41 7.78 21.00 -14.98
CA ASP A 41 7.93 22.46 -14.94
C ASP A 41 6.87 23.17 -14.08
N ASP A 42 5.82 22.46 -13.68
CA ASP A 42 4.74 22.98 -12.83
C ASP A 42 4.55 22.12 -11.57
N ILE A 43 5.00 22.65 -10.43
CA ILE A 43 4.84 22.03 -9.11
C ILE A 43 4.00 22.96 -8.23
N VAL A 44 2.86 22.46 -7.75
CA VAL A 44 1.97 23.13 -6.80
C VAL A 44 2.16 22.52 -5.43
N VAL A 45 2.44 23.37 -4.44
CA VAL A 45 2.55 22.97 -3.03
C VAL A 45 1.45 23.66 -2.23
N VAL A 46 0.59 22.87 -1.60
CA VAL A 46 -0.39 23.35 -0.63
C VAL A 46 0.07 22.98 0.77
N ASP A 47 0.43 23.98 1.57
CA ASP A 47 0.81 23.83 2.96
C ASP A 47 -0.42 23.80 3.85
N THR A 48 -0.57 22.75 4.67
CA THR A 48 -1.73 22.53 5.53
C THR A 48 -1.51 22.99 6.98
N GLY A 49 -0.52 23.85 7.19
CA GLY A 49 -0.17 24.41 8.50
C GLY A 49 1.15 23.88 9.05
N SER A 50 2.20 23.86 8.23
CA SER A 50 3.56 23.56 8.70
C SER A 50 4.06 24.64 9.65
N THR A 51 4.76 24.20 10.69
CA THR A 51 5.47 25.02 11.67
C THR A 51 6.98 24.93 11.54
N ASP A 52 7.46 23.98 10.74
CA ASP A 52 8.88 23.80 10.41
C ASP A 52 9.31 24.59 9.15
N ARG A 53 10.42 24.19 8.54
CA ARG A 53 10.99 24.86 7.36
C ARG A 53 10.41 24.37 6.01
N SER A 54 9.33 23.57 6.00
CA SER A 54 8.75 22.99 4.78
C SER A 54 8.45 24.05 3.71
N LYS A 55 7.76 25.14 4.08
CA LYS A 55 7.46 26.22 3.13
C LYS A 55 8.72 26.91 2.57
N GLN A 56 9.73 27.10 3.41
CA GLN A 56 11.01 27.69 2.98
C GLN A 56 11.72 26.77 1.97
N ILE A 57 11.67 25.46 2.19
CA ILE A 57 12.26 24.45 1.29
C ILE A 57 11.50 24.45 -0.04
N ALA A 58 10.16 24.38 -0.01
CA ALA A 58 9.32 24.43 -1.21
C ALA A 58 9.62 25.67 -2.07
N GLY A 59 9.85 26.83 -1.44
CA GLY A 59 10.13 28.10 -2.13
C GLY A 59 11.41 28.11 -2.97
N ARG A 60 12.28 27.10 -2.82
CA ARG A 60 13.47 26.92 -3.66
C ARG A 60 13.16 26.24 -5.00
N PHE A 61 12.04 25.53 -5.09
CA PHE A 61 11.67 24.70 -6.24
C PHE A 61 10.46 25.25 -7.00
N THR A 62 9.56 25.95 -6.32
CA THR A 62 8.36 26.53 -6.96
C THR A 62 7.95 27.83 -6.30
N ASN A 63 7.31 28.71 -7.08
CA ASN A 63 6.63 29.90 -6.58
C ASN A 63 5.13 29.68 -6.30
N LYS A 64 4.59 28.49 -6.63
CA LYS A 64 3.19 28.11 -6.42
C LYS A 64 3.00 27.43 -5.06
N ILE A 65 3.15 28.23 -4.00
CA ILE A 65 2.98 27.79 -2.62
C ILE A 65 1.74 28.47 -2.05
N TYR A 66 0.78 27.68 -1.61
CA TYR A 66 -0.50 28.17 -1.10
C TYR A 66 -0.76 27.59 0.29
N ASP A 67 -1.41 28.37 1.16
CA ASP A 67 -1.85 27.88 2.46
C ASP A 67 -3.30 27.35 2.38
N PHE A 68 -3.56 26.22 3.03
CA PHE A 68 -4.90 25.67 3.22
C PHE A 68 -5.07 25.27 4.69
N PRO A 69 -5.94 25.93 5.47
CA PRO A 69 -6.15 25.54 6.87
C PRO A 69 -6.59 24.08 6.99
N TRP A 70 -5.92 23.28 7.82
CA TRP A 70 -6.30 21.89 8.03
C TRP A 70 -7.70 21.78 8.66
N ILE A 71 -8.66 21.29 7.87
CA ILE A 71 -10.07 21.12 8.27
C ILE A 71 -10.47 19.66 8.54
N SER A 72 -9.49 18.77 8.72
CA SER A 72 -9.74 17.32 8.87
C SER A 72 -10.37 16.67 7.64
N ASP A 73 -9.89 17.07 6.46
CA ASP A 73 -10.33 16.57 5.15
C ASP A 73 -9.16 16.61 4.17
N PHE A 74 -8.64 15.42 3.81
CA PHE A 74 -7.55 15.31 2.84
C PHE A 74 -8.01 15.67 1.42
N SER A 75 -9.21 15.23 1.02
CA SER A 75 -9.77 15.51 -0.32
C SER A 75 -9.90 17.00 -0.54
N ALA A 76 -10.35 17.75 0.47
CA ALA A 76 -10.48 19.20 0.36
C ALA A 76 -9.12 19.88 0.07
N ALA A 77 -8.06 19.47 0.77
CA ALA A 77 -6.72 20.01 0.55
C ALA A 77 -6.14 19.60 -0.82
N ARG A 78 -6.32 18.33 -1.22
CA ARG A 78 -5.89 17.85 -2.54
C ARG A 78 -6.63 18.57 -3.65
N ASN A 79 -7.96 18.63 -3.61
CA ASN A 79 -8.76 19.34 -4.61
C ASN A 79 -8.43 20.83 -4.67
N TYR A 80 -8.12 21.47 -3.54
CA TYR A 80 -7.62 22.85 -3.52
C TYR A 80 -6.31 22.99 -4.28
N SER A 81 -5.36 22.05 -4.14
CA SER A 81 -4.12 22.06 -4.92
C SER A 81 -4.35 21.98 -6.44
N LEU A 82 -5.32 21.18 -6.89
CA LEU A 82 -5.63 21.01 -8.31
C LEU A 82 -6.08 22.31 -9.01
N GLN A 83 -6.64 23.25 -8.24
CA GLN A 83 -7.10 24.54 -8.77
C GLN A 83 -5.95 25.41 -9.28
N PHE A 84 -4.73 25.21 -8.76
CA PHE A 84 -3.54 25.99 -9.13
C PHE A 84 -2.66 25.30 -10.18
N ALA A 85 -3.00 24.07 -10.57
CA ALA A 85 -2.34 23.33 -11.63
C ALA A 85 -2.46 24.05 -12.98
N LYS A 86 -1.33 24.25 -13.65
CA LYS A 86 -1.23 24.86 -15.00
C LYS A 86 -1.88 23.97 -16.07
N TYR A 87 -1.74 22.66 -15.95
CA TYR A 87 -2.22 21.68 -16.93
C TYR A 87 -3.42 20.89 -16.42
N ASP A 88 -4.14 20.25 -17.34
CA ASP A 88 -5.29 19.40 -17.03
C ASP A 88 -4.85 18.06 -16.42
N TRP A 89 -3.77 17.45 -16.94
CA TRP A 89 -3.18 16.29 -16.31
C TRP A 89 -2.43 16.68 -15.04
N VAL A 90 -2.76 15.98 -13.95
CA VAL A 90 -2.16 16.19 -12.63
C VAL A 90 -1.55 14.90 -12.12
N LEU A 91 -0.37 15.01 -11.52
CA LEU A 91 0.28 13.95 -10.77
C LEU A 91 0.34 14.34 -9.30
N VAL A 92 -0.28 13.54 -8.44
CA VAL A 92 -0.41 13.85 -7.02
C VAL A 92 0.63 13.07 -6.23
N VAL A 93 1.53 13.76 -5.53
CA VAL A 93 2.68 13.15 -4.84
C VAL A 93 2.67 13.54 -3.37
N ASP A 94 2.96 12.59 -2.48
CA ASP A 94 3.11 12.89 -1.06
C ASP A 94 4.52 13.43 -0.76
N ALA A 95 4.63 14.28 0.26
CA ALA A 95 5.86 15.01 0.56
C ALA A 95 7.05 14.14 1.00
N ASP A 96 6.79 12.90 1.41
CA ASP A 96 7.75 11.89 1.84
C ASP A 96 8.03 10.82 0.75
N GLU A 97 7.55 11.04 -0.48
CA GLU A 97 7.80 10.19 -1.65
C GLU A 97 8.83 10.83 -2.59
N GLU A 98 9.88 10.08 -2.97
CA GLU A 98 10.91 10.51 -3.91
C GLU A 98 10.76 9.76 -5.24
N LEU A 99 10.74 10.46 -6.38
CA LEU A 99 10.64 9.84 -7.70
C LEU A 99 11.90 8.99 -7.98
N ASP A 100 11.70 7.70 -8.25
CA ASP A 100 12.78 6.73 -8.50
C ASP A 100 13.00 6.51 -9.99
N LYS A 101 11.93 6.15 -10.73
CA LYS A 101 11.99 5.90 -12.17
C LYS A 101 10.83 6.55 -12.88
N ILE A 102 11.08 6.98 -14.11
CA ILE A 102 10.07 7.50 -15.01
C ILE A 102 10.47 7.26 -16.47
N ASP A 103 9.54 6.77 -17.28
CA ASP A 103 9.64 6.76 -18.74
C ASP A 103 8.68 7.81 -19.31
N ILE A 104 9.23 8.98 -19.65
CA ILE A 104 8.43 10.12 -20.12
C ILE A 104 7.75 9.83 -21.46
N ALA A 105 8.43 9.15 -22.39
CA ALA A 105 7.89 8.89 -23.71
C ALA A 105 6.67 7.97 -23.61
N LEU A 106 6.81 6.88 -22.87
CA LEU A 106 5.71 5.95 -22.63
C LEU A 106 4.59 6.59 -21.80
N LEU A 107 4.91 7.44 -20.83
CA LEU A 107 3.91 8.16 -20.03
C LEU A 107 3.03 9.05 -20.90
N LEU A 108 3.62 9.84 -21.80
CA LEU A 108 2.90 10.73 -22.72
C LEU A 108 2.08 9.93 -23.76
N GLU A 109 2.62 8.81 -24.24
CA GLU A 109 1.89 7.89 -25.12
C GLU A 109 0.64 7.33 -24.42
N GLN A 110 0.78 6.87 -23.18
CA GLN A 110 -0.32 6.31 -22.39
C GLN A 110 -1.37 7.37 -22.05
N ILE A 111 -0.97 8.57 -21.63
CA ILE A 111 -1.89 9.69 -21.37
C ILE A 111 -2.71 10.02 -22.62
N SER A 112 -2.07 10.02 -23.80
CA SER A 112 -2.74 10.28 -25.07
C SER A 112 -3.70 9.14 -25.45
N SER A 113 -3.30 7.89 -25.19
CA SER A 113 -4.08 6.69 -25.52
C SER A 113 -5.25 6.45 -24.57
N TYR A 114 -5.11 6.88 -23.31
CA TYR A 114 -6.04 6.65 -22.22
C TYR A 114 -6.50 7.98 -21.60
N SER A 115 -6.92 8.91 -22.46
CA SER A 115 -7.25 10.30 -22.10
C SER A 115 -8.34 10.47 -21.03
N THR A 116 -9.15 9.43 -20.80
CA THR A 116 -10.23 9.42 -19.79
C THR A 116 -9.98 8.43 -18.66
N ASN A 117 -8.84 7.74 -18.61
CA ASN A 117 -8.53 6.77 -17.55
C ASN A 117 -7.67 7.40 -16.45
N VAL A 118 -7.57 6.72 -15.32
CA VAL A 118 -6.69 7.10 -14.21
C VAL A 118 -5.41 6.27 -14.22
N GLY A 119 -4.27 6.95 -14.22
CA GLY A 119 -2.95 6.34 -14.08
C GLY A 119 -2.65 5.95 -12.63
N THR A 120 -2.25 4.70 -12.44
CA THR A 120 -1.69 4.22 -11.18
C THR A 120 -0.17 4.35 -11.20
N VAL A 121 0.45 4.68 -10.08
CA VAL A 121 1.91 4.80 -9.92
C VAL A 121 2.41 3.76 -8.92
N GLU A 122 3.61 3.21 -9.14
CA GLU A 122 4.22 2.24 -8.21
C GLU A 122 4.84 2.99 -7.02
N ILE A 123 4.45 2.65 -5.79
CA ILE A 123 5.05 3.12 -4.55
C ILE A 123 5.85 1.97 -3.95
N ILE A 124 7.14 2.21 -3.71
CA ILE A 124 8.10 1.27 -3.15
C ILE A 124 8.39 1.72 -1.71
N SER A 125 7.69 1.11 -0.75
CA SER A 125 7.87 1.40 0.68
C SER A 125 8.97 0.55 1.27
N ILE A 126 9.94 1.18 1.93
CA ILE A 126 11.01 0.47 2.64
C ILE A 126 10.49 0.02 4.01
N THR A 127 10.52 -1.28 4.28
CA THR A 127 10.19 -1.83 5.60
C THR A 127 11.44 -2.35 6.28
N ASN A 128 11.66 -1.91 7.53
CA ASN A 128 12.66 -2.51 8.40
C ASN A 128 12.00 -3.70 9.12
N ASP A 129 12.13 -4.90 8.56
CA ASP A 129 11.88 -6.12 9.35
C ASP A 129 13.14 -6.37 10.20
N GLU A 130 13.05 -6.14 11.52
CA GLU A 130 14.15 -6.37 12.46
C GLU A 130 14.66 -7.83 12.47
N SER A 131 13.94 -8.76 11.82
CA SER A 131 14.30 -10.18 11.72
C SER A 131 15.09 -10.56 10.46
N ALA A 132 15.24 -9.67 9.48
CA ALA A 132 15.96 -9.91 8.23
C ALA A 132 17.23 -9.06 8.11
N SER A 133 18.26 -9.62 7.47
CA SER A 133 19.55 -8.97 7.20
C SER A 133 19.47 -7.91 6.07
N GLU A 134 18.40 -7.93 5.27
CA GLU A 134 18.18 -7.04 4.12
C GLU A 134 17.04 -6.03 4.39
N LYS A 135 17.14 -4.84 3.77
CA LYS A 135 16.02 -3.90 3.69
C LYS A 135 14.92 -4.51 2.83
N ASP A 136 13.72 -4.61 3.38
CA ASP A 136 12.57 -5.13 2.66
C ASP A 136 11.83 -3.99 1.94
N PHE A 137 11.18 -4.33 0.83
CA PHE A 137 10.40 -3.39 0.03
C PHE A 137 8.99 -3.96 -0.19
N ILE A 138 7.97 -3.15 0.09
CA ILE A 138 6.59 -3.40 -0.31
C ILE A 138 6.30 -2.55 -1.54
N LYS A 139 5.77 -3.16 -2.59
CA LYS A 139 5.35 -2.47 -3.81
C LYS A 139 3.83 -2.42 -3.88
N GLU A 140 3.28 -1.23 -4.04
CA GLU A 140 1.85 -1.01 -4.20
C GLU A 140 1.61 -0.08 -5.40
N ARG A 141 0.45 -0.21 -6.06
CA ARG A 141 0.05 0.74 -7.11
C ARG A 141 -1.09 1.62 -6.59
N VAL A 142 -0.92 2.93 -6.68
CA VAL A 142 -1.88 3.92 -6.18
C VAL A 142 -2.34 4.82 -7.31
N SER A 143 -3.64 5.09 -7.39
CA SER A 143 -4.20 6.02 -8.39
C SER A 143 -3.79 7.46 -8.05
N ARG A 144 -2.93 8.07 -8.86
CA ARG A 144 -2.34 9.41 -8.59
C ARG A 144 -2.20 10.31 -9.83
N LEU A 145 -2.41 9.77 -11.03
CA LEU A 145 -2.26 10.49 -12.29
C LEU A 145 -3.61 10.55 -13.01
N PHE A 146 -4.14 11.73 -13.28
CA PHE A 146 -5.46 11.86 -13.92
C PHE A 146 -5.68 13.24 -14.54
N ASP A 147 -6.69 13.37 -15.39
CA ASP A 147 -7.17 14.65 -15.90
C ASP A 147 -8.14 15.30 -14.90
N LYS A 148 -7.75 16.45 -14.34
CA LYS A 148 -8.53 17.18 -13.33
C LYS A 148 -9.83 17.78 -13.88
N SER A 149 -10.03 17.83 -15.19
CA SER A 149 -11.31 18.27 -15.78
C SER A 149 -12.39 17.19 -15.64
N HIS A 150 -11.99 15.93 -15.55
CA HIS A 150 -12.87 14.77 -15.40
C HIS A 150 -13.01 14.28 -13.96
N TYR A 151 -11.93 14.39 -13.18
CA TYR A 151 -11.83 13.73 -11.88
C TYR A 151 -11.47 14.66 -10.73
N GLU A 152 -11.87 14.26 -9.52
CA GLU A 152 -11.48 14.87 -8.25
C GLU A 152 -11.37 13.84 -7.12
N PHE A 153 -10.80 14.24 -5.98
CA PHE A 153 -10.75 13.38 -4.80
C PHE A 153 -12.05 13.46 -3.99
N PHE A 154 -12.51 12.31 -3.54
CA PHE A 154 -13.67 12.14 -2.68
C PHE A 154 -13.33 11.35 -1.42
N GLY A 155 -13.84 11.80 -0.28
CA GLY A 155 -13.64 11.16 1.03
C GLY A 155 -12.62 11.87 1.90
N ILE A 156 -12.95 12.11 3.16
CA ILE A 156 -12.10 12.93 4.06
C ILE A 156 -10.75 12.27 4.41
N ILE A 157 -10.61 10.97 4.16
CA ILE A 157 -9.41 10.14 4.36
C ILE A 157 -9.50 8.88 3.49
N HIS A 158 -8.36 8.31 3.07
CA HIS A 158 -8.29 7.23 2.08
C HIS A 158 -9.10 7.58 0.83
N GLU A 159 -8.95 8.85 0.43
CA GLU A 159 -9.66 9.49 -0.66
C GLU A 159 -9.56 8.70 -1.97
N GLN A 160 -10.68 8.61 -2.67
CA GLN A 160 -10.79 7.96 -3.97
C GLN A 160 -10.86 9.02 -5.06
N ILE A 161 -10.30 8.72 -6.23
CA ILE A 161 -10.50 9.55 -7.41
C ILE A 161 -11.86 9.19 -8.00
N CYS A 162 -12.78 10.15 -8.08
CA CYS A 162 -14.12 9.98 -8.61
C CYS A 162 -14.40 10.96 -9.75
N LYS A 163 -15.33 10.61 -10.63
CA LYS A 163 -15.81 11.47 -11.72
C LYS A 163 -16.58 12.65 -11.13
N LYS A 164 -16.22 13.88 -11.52
CA LYS A 164 -16.89 15.12 -11.07
C LYS A 164 -18.39 15.18 -11.37
N THR A 165 -18.83 14.42 -12.38
CA THR A 165 -20.21 14.47 -12.87
C THR A 165 -21.14 13.49 -12.17
N THR A 166 -20.63 12.38 -11.65
CA THR A 166 -21.44 11.27 -11.12
C THR A 166 -21.01 10.78 -9.74
N ASP A 167 -19.89 11.27 -9.19
CA ASP A 167 -19.23 10.77 -7.99
C ASP A 167 -18.83 9.28 -8.06
N GLU A 168 -18.87 8.68 -9.25
CA GLU A 168 -18.52 7.29 -9.50
C GLU A 168 -17.00 7.11 -9.67
N ILE A 169 -16.53 5.89 -9.45
CA ILE A 169 -15.14 5.51 -9.71
C ILE A 169 -14.80 5.61 -11.21
N PRO A 170 -13.50 5.69 -11.58
CA PRO A 170 -13.08 5.79 -12.97
C PRO A 170 -13.46 4.54 -13.79
N ASP A 171 -13.73 4.73 -15.08
CA ASP A 171 -14.09 3.63 -16.00
C ASP A 171 -12.93 2.68 -16.29
N GLY A 172 -11.70 3.17 -16.11
CA GLY A 172 -10.50 2.40 -16.40
C GLY A 172 -9.27 2.97 -15.70
N ARG A 173 -8.26 2.12 -15.59
CA ARG A 173 -6.94 2.46 -15.07
C ARG A 173 -5.84 2.00 -16.03
N PHE A 174 -4.69 2.66 -16.00
CA PHE A 174 -3.49 2.20 -16.68
C PHE A 174 -2.29 2.27 -15.74
N ASP A 175 -1.29 1.44 -15.99
CA ASP A 175 -0.05 1.42 -15.22
C ASP A 175 0.92 2.44 -15.79
N ALA A 176 0.94 3.62 -15.16
CA ALA A 176 1.85 4.68 -15.55
C ALA A 176 3.31 4.24 -15.28
N PRO A 177 4.26 4.51 -16.20
CA PRO A 177 5.62 4.00 -16.12
C PRO A 177 6.49 4.88 -15.20
N LEU A 178 6.03 5.08 -13.96
CA LEU A 178 6.78 5.77 -12.93
C LEU A 178 6.64 5.08 -11.56
N SER A 179 7.71 5.18 -10.79
CA SER A 179 7.81 4.67 -9.43
C SER A 179 8.33 5.73 -8.45
N PHE A 180 7.86 5.64 -7.22
CA PHE A 180 8.34 6.44 -6.09
C PHE A 180 8.90 5.54 -5.00
N ILE A 181 9.92 6.01 -4.30
CA ILE A 181 10.39 5.40 -3.06
C ILE A 181 9.79 6.19 -1.90
N HIS A 182 9.10 5.48 -1.02
CA HIS A 182 8.62 6.01 0.25
C HIS A 182 9.58 5.56 1.36
N SER A 183 10.37 6.51 1.87
CA SER A 183 11.46 6.23 2.80
C SER A 183 11.04 6.52 4.25
N GLY A 184 10.37 5.54 4.87
CA GLY A 184 10.13 5.54 6.31
C GLY A 184 11.44 5.35 7.07
N TYR A 185 11.96 6.42 7.68
CA TYR A 185 13.09 6.34 8.61
C TYR A 185 12.62 6.41 10.07
N THR A 186 13.16 5.51 10.92
CA THR A 186 13.27 5.44 12.40
C THR A 186 12.57 6.43 13.38
N LYS A 187 12.27 7.69 13.03
CA LYS A 187 11.31 8.56 13.77
C LYS A 187 9.86 8.11 13.63
N ASP A 188 9.57 7.25 12.65
CA ASP A 188 8.24 6.80 12.29
C ASP A 188 7.43 6.16 13.43
N ILE A 189 8.02 5.63 14.50
CA ILE A 189 7.24 4.85 15.48
C ILE A 189 6.27 5.74 16.29
N ILE A 190 6.68 6.97 16.63
CA ILE A 190 5.80 7.91 17.38
C ILE A 190 4.87 8.63 16.41
N GLU A 191 5.40 9.13 15.30
CA GLU A 191 4.61 9.78 14.25
C GLU A 191 3.59 8.83 13.61
N SER A 192 3.91 7.54 13.47
CA SER A 192 2.95 6.51 13.02
C SER A 192 1.82 6.33 14.01
N LYS A 193 2.06 6.36 15.33
CA LYS A 193 0.98 6.25 16.31
C LYS A 193 0.02 7.44 16.25
N ASP A 194 0.55 8.65 16.11
CA ASP A 194 -0.28 9.85 15.96
C ASP A 194 -1.01 9.87 14.62
N LYS A 195 -0.35 9.46 13.52
CA LYS A 195 -0.97 9.28 12.19
C LYS A 195 -2.09 8.22 12.26
N ILE A 196 -1.88 7.07 12.90
CA ILE A 196 -2.89 6.01 13.07
C ILE A 196 -4.08 6.53 13.87
N ASN A 197 -3.86 7.17 15.01
CA ASN A 197 -4.94 7.71 15.85
C ASN A 197 -5.75 8.78 15.12
N ARG A 198 -5.08 9.72 14.44
CA ARG A 198 -5.74 10.72 13.59
C ARG A 198 -6.59 10.03 12.53
N ASN A 199 -6.04 9.04 11.84
CA ASN A 199 -6.74 8.33 10.77
C ASN A 199 -7.99 7.60 11.30
N ILE A 200 -7.89 6.94 12.45
CA ILE A 200 -9.04 6.29 13.13
C ILE A 200 -10.15 7.32 13.41
N VAL A 201 -9.82 8.50 13.96
CA VAL A 201 -10.80 9.56 14.24
C VAL A 201 -11.49 10.05 12.97
N LEU A 202 -10.74 10.25 11.88
CA LEU A 202 -11.31 10.66 10.60
C LEU A 202 -12.21 9.58 10.00
N LEU A 203 -11.77 8.32 10.02
CA LEU A 203 -12.55 7.19 9.53
C LEU A 203 -13.85 7.01 10.32
N GLN A 204 -13.80 7.13 11.64
CA GLN A 204 -15.01 7.07 12.46
C GLN A 204 -15.99 8.19 12.11
N ARG A 205 -15.49 9.42 11.93
CA ARG A 205 -16.32 10.56 11.49
C ARG A 205 -16.90 10.36 10.08
N ALA A 206 -16.18 9.70 9.18
CA ALA A 206 -16.66 9.36 7.85
C ALA A 206 -17.78 8.30 7.93
N ILE A 207 -17.58 7.24 8.73
CA ILE A 207 -18.56 6.17 8.96
C ILE A 207 -19.83 6.72 9.62
N ASP A 208 -19.71 7.68 10.55
CA ASP A 208 -20.88 8.29 11.18
C ASP A 208 -21.81 8.98 10.16
N LYS A 209 -21.28 9.43 9.03
CA LYS A 209 -22.03 10.00 7.90
C LYS A 209 -22.49 8.94 6.89
N SER A 210 -21.67 7.92 6.64
CA SER A 210 -21.95 6.85 5.68
C SER A 210 -21.72 5.48 6.32
N LYS A 211 -22.70 5.03 7.11
CA LYS A 211 -22.58 3.82 7.94
C LYS A 211 -22.48 2.53 7.14
N ASP A 212 -23.03 2.54 5.93
CA ASP A 212 -23.18 1.34 5.09
C ASP A 212 -22.09 1.24 4.02
N ASP A 213 -21.03 2.07 4.10
CA ASP A 213 -19.90 2.01 3.17
C ASP A 213 -18.88 0.94 3.61
N PRO A 214 -18.78 -0.22 2.92
CA PRO A 214 -17.85 -1.27 3.29
C PRO A 214 -16.39 -0.84 3.23
N TYR A 215 -16.04 0.07 2.32
CA TYR A 215 -14.66 0.52 2.14
C TYR A 215 -14.16 1.30 3.36
N LEU A 216 -15.00 2.15 3.95
CA LEU A 216 -14.66 2.88 5.17
C LEU A 216 -14.43 1.94 6.35
N HIS A 217 -15.25 0.89 6.49
CA HIS A 217 -15.06 -0.14 7.53
C HIS A 217 -13.78 -0.94 7.30
N TYR A 218 -13.47 -1.30 6.05
CA TYR A 218 -12.19 -1.93 5.70
C TYR A 218 -11.00 -1.06 6.11
N GLN A 219 -11.01 0.23 5.77
CA GLN A 219 -9.91 1.15 6.10
C GLN A 219 -9.79 1.39 7.60
N LEU A 220 -10.91 1.43 8.33
CA LEU A 220 -10.90 1.50 9.79
C LEU A 220 -10.29 0.24 10.40
N GLY A 221 -10.65 -0.94 9.88
CA GLY A 221 -10.06 -2.21 10.27
C GLY A 221 -8.55 -2.26 10.03
N LYS A 222 -8.08 -1.78 8.86
CA LYS A 222 -6.65 -1.66 8.55
C LYS A 222 -5.92 -0.74 9.52
N SER A 223 -6.52 0.40 9.87
CA SER A 223 -5.94 1.35 10.84
C SER A 223 -5.81 0.72 12.23
N TYR A 224 -6.84 0.00 12.71
CA TYR A 224 -6.74 -0.75 13.97
C TYR A 224 -5.72 -1.90 13.90
N TYR A 225 -5.64 -2.60 12.76
CA TYR A 225 -4.69 -3.69 12.54
C TYR A 225 -3.24 -3.18 12.62
N LEU A 226 -2.94 -2.05 11.97
CA LEU A 226 -1.63 -1.38 12.05
C LEU A 226 -1.32 -0.93 13.49
N GLY A 227 -2.33 -0.43 14.21
CA GLY A 227 -2.25 -0.13 15.64
C GLY A 227 -2.18 -1.37 16.55
N LYS A 228 -2.14 -2.59 16.01
CA LYS A 228 -2.16 -3.88 16.71
C LYS A 228 -3.39 -4.09 17.61
N ASN A 229 -4.47 -3.34 17.40
CA ASN A 229 -5.74 -3.54 18.08
C ASN A 229 -6.61 -4.53 17.30
N TYR A 230 -6.21 -5.80 17.34
CA TYR A 230 -6.83 -6.85 16.53
C TYR A 230 -8.33 -7.06 16.82
N ALA A 231 -8.77 -6.82 18.07
CA ALA A 231 -10.17 -6.97 18.46
C ALA A 231 -11.08 -5.89 17.85
N LEU A 232 -10.61 -4.64 17.73
CA LEU A 232 -11.36 -3.59 17.02
C LEU A 232 -11.25 -3.77 15.51
N ALA A 233 -10.08 -4.17 15.01
CA ALA A 233 -9.87 -4.45 13.60
C ALA A 233 -10.83 -5.56 13.10
N GLU A 234 -10.97 -6.63 13.88
CA GLU A 234 -11.91 -7.73 13.61
C GLU A 234 -13.33 -7.22 13.40
N LYS A 235 -13.86 -6.42 14.34
CA LYS A 235 -15.22 -5.87 14.25
C LYS A 235 -15.42 -5.03 12.99
N SER A 236 -14.44 -4.21 12.64
CA SER A 236 -14.49 -3.39 11.43
C SER A 236 -14.42 -4.23 10.15
N PHE A 237 -13.58 -5.26 10.11
CA PHE A 237 -13.53 -6.17 8.96
C PHE A 237 -14.82 -7.00 8.81
N GLU A 238 -15.43 -7.46 9.91
CA GLU A 238 -16.73 -8.11 9.88
C GLU A 238 -17.82 -7.18 9.33
N ALA A 239 -17.85 -5.92 9.78
CA ALA A 239 -18.79 -4.92 9.27
C ALA A 239 -18.59 -4.69 7.76
N SER A 240 -17.35 -4.56 7.29
CA SER A 240 -17.02 -4.46 5.87
C SER A 240 -17.55 -5.67 5.09
N LEU A 241 -17.23 -6.90 5.51
CA LEU A 241 -17.67 -8.13 4.83
C LEU A 241 -19.19 -8.28 4.83
N HIS A 242 -19.89 -7.81 5.87
CA HIS A 242 -21.35 -7.87 5.95
C HIS A 242 -22.04 -6.87 5.00
N LEU A 243 -21.46 -5.68 4.83
CA LEU A 243 -22.02 -4.60 4.00
C LEU A 243 -21.75 -4.80 2.50
N GLN A 244 -20.76 -5.62 2.13
CA GLN A 244 -20.45 -5.91 0.74
C GLN A 244 -21.61 -6.63 0.04
N LYS A 245 -22.15 -5.99 -1.00
CA LYS A 245 -23.21 -6.56 -1.84
C LYS A 245 -22.66 -7.48 -2.93
N GLU A 246 -21.42 -7.27 -3.35
CA GLU A 246 -20.72 -8.08 -4.34
C GLU A 246 -19.35 -8.50 -3.79
N ARG A 247 -18.95 -9.75 -4.06
CA ARG A 247 -17.71 -10.33 -3.54
C ARG A 247 -16.45 -9.88 -4.27
N TYR A 248 -16.54 -8.90 -5.17
CA TYR A 248 -15.43 -8.48 -6.04
C TYR A 248 -15.15 -6.98 -5.89
N HIS A 249 -14.26 -6.65 -4.96
CA HIS A 249 -13.57 -5.36 -4.91
C HIS A 249 -12.05 -5.61 -4.87
N ASP A 250 -11.28 -4.68 -5.41
CA ASP A 250 -9.80 -4.75 -5.51
C ASP A 250 -9.11 -5.00 -4.15
N TYR A 251 -9.77 -4.66 -3.03
CA TYR A 251 -9.24 -4.82 -1.67
C TYR A 251 -9.70 -6.09 -0.93
N ASN A 252 -10.56 -6.92 -1.53
CA ASN A 252 -11.25 -8.00 -0.82
C ASN A 252 -10.31 -9.08 -0.29
N GLU A 253 -9.35 -9.53 -1.10
CA GLU A 253 -8.40 -10.54 -0.64
C GLU A 253 -7.57 -10.03 0.55
N VAL A 254 -7.12 -8.78 0.51
CA VAL A 254 -6.38 -8.14 1.62
C VAL A 254 -7.26 -7.99 2.86
N LEU A 255 -8.54 -7.63 2.70
CA LEU A 255 -9.54 -7.58 3.77
C LEU A 255 -9.67 -8.95 4.46
N ILE A 256 -9.90 -10.01 3.67
CA ILE A 256 -10.08 -11.38 4.15
C ILE A 256 -8.81 -11.87 4.85
N GLU A 257 -7.65 -11.58 4.28
CA GLU A 257 -6.37 -11.91 4.90
C GLU A 257 -6.20 -11.23 6.25
N CYS A 258 -6.36 -9.91 6.31
CA CYS A 258 -6.22 -9.15 7.55
C CYS A 258 -7.22 -9.63 8.62
N TYR A 259 -8.45 -9.95 8.22
CA TYR A 259 -9.45 -10.53 9.10
C TYR A 259 -9.02 -11.90 9.66
N GLY A 260 -8.53 -12.81 8.82
CA GLY A 260 -8.01 -14.10 9.29
C GLY A 260 -6.80 -13.97 10.22
N TYR A 261 -5.88 -13.05 9.94
CA TYR A 261 -4.79 -12.74 10.86
C TYR A 261 -5.29 -12.16 12.19
N CYS A 262 -6.33 -11.31 12.21
CA CYS A 262 -6.95 -10.87 13.46
C CYS A 262 -7.47 -12.04 14.29
N LEU A 263 -8.16 -12.99 13.65
CA LEU A 263 -8.70 -14.17 14.33
C LEU A 263 -7.59 -15.04 14.94
N ILE A 264 -6.47 -15.24 14.22
CA ILE A 264 -5.30 -15.95 14.76
C ILE A 264 -4.68 -15.19 15.94
N ASN A 265 -4.45 -13.88 15.81
CA ASN A 265 -3.81 -13.06 16.86
C ASN A 265 -4.69 -12.92 18.11
N THR A 266 -6.00 -13.11 17.99
CA THR A 266 -6.95 -13.13 19.12
C THR A 266 -7.28 -14.55 19.59
N ALA A 267 -6.54 -15.56 19.12
CA ALA A 267 -6.71 -16.98 19.45
C ALA A 267 -8.11 -17.57 19.13
N GLN A 268 -8.82 -16.98 18.17
CA GLN A 268 -10.12 -17.44 17.68
C GLN A 268 -9.98 -18.48 16.56
N TYR A 269 -9.20 -19.53 16.79
CA TYR A 269 -8.78 -20.47 15.74
C TYR A 269 -9.95 -21.19 15.06
N LYS A 270 -10.96 -21.61 15.84
CA LYS A 270 -12.16 -22.26 15.27
C LYS A 270 -12.93 -21.33 14.34
N LYS A 271 -13.08 -20.05 14.71
CA LYS A 271 -13.73 -19.04 13.88
C LYS A 271 -12.91 -18.73 12.63
N ALA A 272 -11.58 -18.82 12.71
CA ALA A 272 -10.71 -18.62 11.56
C ALA A 272 -10.94 -19.65 10.43
N LEU A 273 -11.53 -20.82 10.71
CA LEU A 273 -11.93 -21.77 9.66
C LEU A 273 -12.99 -21.18 8.71
N ASP A 274 -13.79 -20.22 9.15
CA ASP A 274 -14.78 -19.54 8.30
C ASP A 274 -14.13 -18.74 7.17
N ILE A 275 -12.84 -18.44 7.27
CA ILE A 275 -12.08 -17.75 6.21
C ILE A 275 -11.91 -18.66 4.98
N LEU A 276 -11.87 -19.98 5.17
CA LEU A 276 -11.62 -20.92 4.08
C LEU A 276 -12.72 -20.92 3.02
N LYS A 277 -13.93 -20.46 3.36
CA LYS A 277 -15.03 -20.30 2.37
C LYS A 277 -14.75 -19.25 1.29
N TYR A 278 -13.71 -18.42 1.49
CA TYR A 278 -13.31 -17.40 0.54
C TYR A 278 -12.18 -17.87 -0.40
N GLU A 279 -11.70 -19.11 -0.28
CA GLU A 279 -10.57 -19.62 -1.04
C GLU A 279 -10.71 -19.45 -2.56
N ASP A 280 -11.90 -19.70 -3.10
CA ASP A 280 -12.19 -19.55 -4.54
C ASP A 280 -12.03 -18.10 -5.05
N TYR A 281 -11.98 -17.12 -4.14
CA TYR A 281 -11.86 -15.68 -4.43
C TYR A 281 -10.48 -15.12 -4.06
N CYS A 282 -9.58 -15.93 -3.50
CA CYS A 282 -8.28 -15.49 -2.98
C CYS A 282 -7.16 -16.39 -3.51
N PRO A 283 -6.70 -16.15 -4.75
CA PRO A 283 -5.73 -17.02 -5.41
C PRO A 283 -4.29 -16.79 -4.96
N SER A 284 -4.01 -15.77 -4.15
CA SER A 284 -2.63 -15.39 -3.82
C SER A 284 -1.96 -16.36 -2.86
N THR A 285 -0.63 -16.38 -2.95
CA THR A 285 0.22 -17.11 -1.99
C THR A 285 0.03 -16.60 -0.56
N ASP A 286 -0.28 -15.32 -0.35
CA ASP A 286 -0.53 -14.76 0.98
C ASP A 286 -1.75 -15.38 1.65
N PHE A 287 -2.84 -15.57 0.88
CA PHE A 287 -4.03 -16.27 1.35
C PHE A 287 -3.73 -17.75 1.63
N MET A 288 -3.02 -18.45 0.73
CA MET A 288 -2.66 -19.85 0.95
C MET A 288 -1.78 -20.04 2.20
N PHE A 289 -0.87 -19.10 2.45
CA PHE A 289 -0.07 -19.10 3.67
C PHE A 289 -0.92 -18.89 4.92
N LEU A 290 -1.89 -17.97 4.87
CA LEU A 290 -2.86 -17.77 5.95
C LEU A 290 -3.71 -19.04 6.18
N LYS A 291 -4.20 -19.69 5.12
CA LYS A 291 -4.92 -20.97 5.20
C LYS A 291 -4.08 -22.03 5.93
N ALA A 292 -2.80 -22.17 5.57
CA ALA A 292 -1.90 -23.10 6.23
C ALA A 292 -1.75 -22.80 7.74
N LEU A 293 -1.64 -21.53 8.12
CA LEU A 293 -1.62 -21.12 9.53
C LEU A 293 -2.94 -21.43 10.25
N ILE A 294 -4.09 -21.21 9.60
CA ILE A 294 -5.41 -21.54 10.16
C ILE A 294 -5.52 -23.04 10.42
N LEU A 295 -5.13 -23.87 9.46
CA LEU A 295 -5.13 -25.34 9.58
C LEU A 295 -4.21 -25.79 10.72
N MET A 296 -2.98 -25.24 10.77
CA MET A 296 -2.01 -25.53 11.82
C MET A 296 -2.55 -25.19 13.22
N ASN A 297 -3.16 -24.02 13.39
CA ASN A 297 -3.74 -23.61 14.68
C ASN A 297 -5.02 -24.38 15.07
N ASN A 298 -5.62 -25.10 14.12
CA ASN A 298 -6.71 -26.05 14.36
C ASN A 298 -6.24 -27.51 14.40
N ALA A 299 -4.93 -27.74 14.51
CA ALA A 299 -4.29 -29.06 14.60
C ALA A 299 -4.48 -29.98 13.38
N ASP A 300 -4.86 -29.43 12.22
CA ASP A 300 -4.80 -30.13 10.94
C ASP A 300 -3.40 -30.00 10.32
N PHE A 301 -2.44 -30.67 10.94
CA PHE A 301 -1.01 -30.50 10.63
C PHE A 301 -0.64 -31.04 9.25
N GLN A 302 -1.26 -32.12 8.80
CA GLN A 302 -0.98 -32.67 7.47
C GLN A 302 -1.42 -31.70 6.38
N SER A 303 -2.67 -31.21 6.43
CA SER A 303 -3.16 -30.24 5.47
C SER A 303 -2.39 -28.91 5.55
N ALA A 304 -1.95 -28.51 6.75
CA ALA A 304 -1.09 -27.35 6.92
C ALA A 304 0.26 -27.53 6.20
N ILE A 305 0.94 -28.67 6.38
CA ILE A 305 2.20 -28.98 5.68
C ILE A 305 2.00 -28.96 4.17
N ASP A 306 0.96 -29.64 3.66
CA ASP A 306 0.68 -29.73 2.23
C ASP A 306 0.41 -28.33 1.63
N THR A 307 -0.28 -27.47 2.38
CA THR A 307 -0.57 -26.09 1.98
C THR A 307 0.68 -25.20 2.05
N PHE A 308 1.53 -25.32 3.07
CA PHE A 308 2.82 -24.60 3.10
C PHE A 308 3.73 -25.03 1.95
N GLN A 309 3.76 -26.33 1.62
CA GLN A 309 4.49 -26.81 0.45
C GLN A 309 3.90 -26.26 -0.85
N LEU A 310 2.58 -26.13 -0.95
CA LEU A 310 1.94 -25.47 -2.09
C LEU A 310 2.43 -24.02 -2.23
N CYS A 311 2.49 -23.26 -1.13
CA CYS A 311 3.04 -21.90 -1.15
C CYS A 311 4.44 -21.86 -1.79
N THR A 312 5.30 -22.85 -1.51
CA THR A 312 6.66 -22.90 -2.09
C THR A 312 6.73 -23.13 -3.61
N ARG A 313 5.60 -23.49 -4.23
CA ARG A 313 5.47 -23.72 -5.67
C ARG A 313 4.68 -22.60 -6.38
N MET A 314 4.19 -21.62 -5.62
CA MET A 314 3.43 -20.48 -6.13
C MET A 314 4.35 -19.27 -6.36
N GLU A 315 3.82 -18.28 -7.08
CA GLU A 315 4.48 -16.99 -7.24
C GLU A 315 4.71 -16.29 -5.90
N ALA A 316 5.62 -15.31 -5.89
CA ALA A 316 5.87 -14.52 -4.69
C ALA A 316 4.60 -13.79 -4.25
N GLY A 317 4.25 -13.93 -2.97
CA GLY A 317 3.20 -13.13 -2.36
C GLY A 317 3.68 -11.70 -2.06
N ARG A 318 2.73 -10.84 -1.67
CA ARG A 318 2.97 -9.49 -1.17
C ARG A 318 3.86 -9.49 0.07
N LYS A 319 3.70 -10.48 0.96
CA LYS A 319 4.54 -10.63 2.15
C LYS A 319 5.77 -11.45 1.82
N LYS A 320 6.96 -10.86 2.00
CA LYS A 320 8.23 -11.57 1.80
C LYS A 320 8.29 -12.86 2.62
N GLY A 321 8.78 -13.93 1.99
CA GLY A 321 9.01 -15.22 2.63
C GLY A 321 7.84 -16.20 2.61
N VAL A 322 6.63 -15.78 2.25
CA VAL A 322 5.45 -16.67 2.30
C VAL A 322 5.53 -17.84 1.32
N ASN A 323 6.21 -17.70 0.17
CA ASN A 323 6.55 -18.82 -0.72
C ASN A 323 7.95 -19.41 -0.49
N THR A 324 8.70 -18.96 0.51
CA THR A 324 10.09 -19.41 0.72
C THR A 324 10.35 -19.71 2.20
N TYR A 325 11.13 -18.88 2.88
CA TYR A 325 11.65 -19.19 4.22
C TYR A 325 10.55 -19.27 5.28
N LYS A 326 9.45 -18.49 5.19
CA LYS A 326 8.35 -18.57 6.18
C LYS A 326 7.57 -19.87 6.03
N ALA A 327 7.30 -20.33 4.81
CA ALA A 327 6.60 -21.60 4.58
C ALA A 327 7.45 -22.78 5.05
N ASN A 328 8.72 -22.83 4.64
CA ASN A 328 9.65 -23.88 5.06
C ASN A 328 9.85 -23.88 6.58
N TYR A 329 9.94 -22.71 7.22
CA TYR A 329 10.07 -22.60 8.67
C TYR A 329 8.87 -23.21 9.41
N ASN A 330 7.63 -22.91 8.98
CA ASN A 330 6.45 -23.48 9.64
C ASN A 330 6.37 -25.00 9.44
N ILE A 331 6.76 -25.52 8.28
CA ILE A 331 6.86 -26.98 8.07
C ILE A 331 7.89 -27.58 9.05
N ALA A 332 9.07 -26.96 9.18
CA ALA A 332 10.11 -27.43 10.09
C ALA A 332 9.64 -27.45 11.55
N VAL A 333 8.92 -26.41 12.00
CA VAL A 333 8.36 -26.33 13.35
C VAL A 333 7.36 -27.45 13.60
N ILE A 334 6.46 -27.73 12.65
CA ILE A 334 5.50 -28.85 12.78
C ILE A 334 6.27 -30.17 12.91
N LEU A 335 7.24 -30.44 12.03
CA LEU A 335 8.05 -31.67 12.05
C LEU A 335 8.86 -31.83 13.35
N GLU A 336 9.44 -30.74 13.86
CA GLU A 336 10.15 -30.70 15.15
C GLU A 336 9.20 -31.11 16.29
N CYS A 337 7.98 -30.56 16.33
CA CYS A 337 6.97 -30.92 17.33
C CYS A 337 6.56 -32.39 17.29
N PHE A 338 6.60 -33.04 16.12
CA PHE A 338 6.34 -34.47 15.96
C PHE A 338 7.57 -35.37 16.18
N GLY A 339 8.73 -34.79 16.54
CA GLY A 339 9.97 -35.54 16.77
C GLY A 339 10.67 -36.00 15.49
N MET A 340 10.26 -35.49 14.33
CA MET A 340 10.86 -35.81 13.02
C MET A 340 12.10 -34.94 12.77
N MET A 341 13.10 -35.06 13.65
CA MET A 341 14.27 -34.16 13.69
C MET A 341 15.06 -34.10 12.37
N PRO A 342 15.34 -35.23 11.68
CA PRO A 342 16.06 -35.17 10.40
C PRO A 342 15.30 -34.36 9.35
N GLN A 343 13.98 -34.57 9.22
CA GLN A 343 13.15 -33.82 8.29
C GLN A 343 13.00 -32.35 8.70
N ALA A 344 12.85 -32.07 10.00
CA ALA A 344 12.81 -30.70 10.50
C ALA A 344 14.08 -29.92 10.15
N LEU A 345 15.25 -30.56 10.32
CA LEU A 345 16.54 -29.98 9.95
C LEU A 345 16.63 -29.62 8.46
N GLU A 346 16.17 -30.50 7.57
CA GLU A 346 16.13 -30.24 6.12
C GLU A 346 15.30 -28.98 5.80
N TYR A 347 14.12 -28.82 6.41
CA TYR A 347 13.27 -27.65 6.18
C TYR A 347 13.83 -26.38 6.81
N TYR A 348 14.46 -26.45 7.99
CA TYR A 348 15.14 -25.29 8.55
C TYR A 348 16.30 -24.81 7.65
N GLN A 349 17.06 -25.73 7.06
CA GLN A 349 18.15 -25.37 6.14
C GLN A 349 17.65 -24.66 4.86
N LYS A 350 16.45 -25.00 4.38
CA LYS A 350 15.80 -24.30 3.24
C LYS A 350 15.44 -22.84 3.55
N CYS A 351 15.48 -22.42 4.81
CA CYS A 351 15.14 -21.06 5.21
C CYS A 351 16.30 -20.07 5.08
N GLY A 352 17.50 -20.51 4.70
CA GLY A 352 18.67 -19.62 4.52
C GLY A 352 19.13 -18.98 5.83
N ASP A 353 19.30 -17.66 5.83
CA ASP A 353 19.74 -16.86 6.97
C ASP A 353 18.61 -16.38 7.89
N TYR A 354 17.39 -16.89 7.68
CA TYR A 354 16.24 -16.54 8.52
C TYR A 354 16.51 -16.88 10.00
N LYS A 355 16.57 -15.84 10.85
CA LYS A 355 17.02 -15.94 12.25
C LYS A 355 16.35 -17.06 13.04
N LEU A 356 15.01 -17.17 12.97
CA LEU A 356 14.28 -18.19 13.71
C LEU A 356 14.59 -19.62 13.22
N ALA A 357 14.91 -19.79 11.95
CA ALA A 357 15.31 -21.09 11.42
C ALA A 357 16.71 -21.47 11.89
N LEU A 358 17.65 -20.52 11.97
CA LEU A 358 18.99 -20.76 12.53
C LEU A 358 18.91 -21.22 14.00
N GLU A 359 18.02 -20.60 14.79
CA GLU A 359 17.71 -21.06 16.15
C GLU A 359 17.13 -22.48 16.14
N GLY A 360 16.24 -22.81 15.19
CA GLY A 360 15.70 -24.15 14.99
C GLY A 360 16.76 -25.21 14.68
N ILE A 361 17.69 -24.90 13.76
CA ILE A 361 18.82 -25.77 13.41
C ILE A 361 19.63 -26.15 14.65
N ASN A 362 19.87 -25.19 15.55
CA ASN A 362 20.62 -25.45 16.78
C ASN A 362 19.86 -26.33 17.79
N ARG A 363 18.52 -26.38 17.72
CA ARG A 363 17.70 -27.24 18.59
C ARG A 363 17.59 -28.69 18.09
N VAL A 364 17.59 -28.88 16.77
CA VAL A 364 17.33 -30.21 16.15
C VAL A 364 18.60 -30.94 15.71
N ARG A 365 19.77 -30.29 15.78
CA ARG A 365 21.09 -30.92 15.70
C ARG A 365 21.44 -31.61 17.00
#